data_AF-A0A7T7VRY9-F1
#
_entry.id   AF-A0A7T7VRY9-F1
#
_cell.length_a   1.000
_cell.length_b   1.000
_cell.length_c   1.000
_cell.angle_alpha   90.00
_cell.angle_beta   90.00
_cell.angle_gamma   90.00
#
_symmetry.space_group_name_H-M   'P 1'
#
loop_
_entity.id
_entity.type
_entity.pdbx_description
1 polymer ?
#
loop_
_entity_poly.entity_id
_entity_poly.type
_entity_poly.pdbx_seq_one_letter_code
_entity_poly.pdbx_strand_id
1 'polypeptide(L)'
;MRGFATIGLALAMAACAPAPVAEVPADPAPVSEPQSVANPRHIDPAACEASGGYVDRRGRGQFETCVHPYADAGQSCTDNQQCDGKCVTEPDAGMTGVVGECQADDALFGCYAEVVDGAAVRAICVD
;
A
#
# COMPACT_ATOMS: atom_id res chain seq x y z
N MET A 1 41.52 52.60 28.78
CA MET A 1 40.64 52.14 29.87
C MET A 1 40.50 50.62 29.68
N ARG A 2 41.39 49.76 30.18
CA ARG A 2 41.53 49.24 31.57
C ARG A 2 40.19 48.79 32.16
N GLY A 3 40.01 47.47 32.29
CA GLY A 3 38.95 46.85 33.08
C GLY A 3 38.88 45.32 32.91
N PHE A 4 39.74 44.60 33.64
CA PHE A 4 39.63 43.15 33.86
C PHE A 4 38.51 42.85 34.88
N ALA A 5 37.79 41.73 34.73
CA ALA A 5 37.30 40.93 35.87
C ALA A 5 36.80 39.55 35.41
N THR A 6 37.56 38.51 35.75
CA THR A 6 37.10 37.13 35.92
C THR A 6 36.27 37.00 37.22
N ILE A 7 35.55 35.88 37.37
CA ILE A 7 34.83 35.29 38.54
C ILE A 7 33.41 34.94 38.07
N GLY A 8 32.84 33.75 38.26
CA GLY A 8 33.26 32.56 38.97
C GLY A 8 32.18 31.50 38.78
N LEU A 9 32.63 30.25 38.75
CA LEU A 9 31.86 29.01 38.72
C LEU A 9 30.82 28.95 39.85
N ALA A 10 29.56 28.68 39.51
CA ALA A 10 28.56 28.18 40.46
C ALA A 10 27.78 27.03 39.81
N LEU A 11 28.18 25.80 40.17
CA LEU A 11 27.42 24.58 39.94
C LEU A 11 26.09 24.67 40.72
N ALA A 12 24.96 24.69 40.01
CA ALA A 12 23.64 24.48 40.59
C ALA A 12 23.13 23.09 40.18
N MET A 13 23.23 22.14 41.11
CA MET A 13 22.59 20.82 41.02
C MET A 13 21.07 21.02 41.14
N ALA A 14 20.35 20.98 40.01
CA ALA A 14 18.90 20.88 40.02
C ALA A 14 18.50 19.42 40.24
N ALA A 15 18.08 19.10 41.47
CA ALA A 15 17.55 17.80 41.85
C ALA A 15 16.18 17.57 41.19
N CYS A 16 16.02 16.44 40.51
CA CYS A 16 14.75 15.94 40.01
C CYS A 16 13.87 15.50 41.19
N ALA A 17 12.75 16.18 41.42
CA ALA A 17 11.67 15.65 42.25
C ALA A 17 10.74 14.78 41.38
N PRO A 18 10.36 13.56 41.80
CA PRO A 18 9.32 12.80 41.11
C PRO A 18 7.95 13.41 41.40
N ALA A 19 7.17 13.68 40.35
CA ALA A 19 5.77 14.08 40.46
C ALA A 19 4.91 12.91 40.98
N PRO A 20 3.84 13.16 41.75
CA PRO A 20 2.89 12.13 42.14
C PRO A 20 2.07 11.70 40.91
N VAL A 21 2.13 10.40 40.59
CA VAL A 21 1.28 9.78 39.57
C VAL A 21 -0.13 9.68 40.15
N ALA A 22 -1.09 10.35 39.52
CA ALA A 22 -2.50 10.15 39.81
C ALA A 22 -2.88 8.71 39.40
N GLU A 23 -3.33 7.92 40.36
CA GLU A 23 -3.88 6.58 40.13
C GLU A 23 -5.20 6.71 39.35
N VAL A 24 -5.18 6.27 38.10
CA VAL A 24 -6.39 6.14 37.27
C VAL A 24 -7.12 4.88 37.75
N PRO A 25 -8.38 4.98 38.24
CA PRO A 25 -9.14 3.82 38.67
C PRO A 25 -9.36 2.86 37.48
N ALA A 26 -9.01 1.59 37.70
CA ALA A 26 -9.18 0.52 36.73
C ALA A 26 -10.66 0.10 36.66
N ASP A 27 -11.42 0.76 35.80
CA ASP A 27 -12.67 0.18 35.27
C ASP A 27 -12.32 -0.75 34.09
N PRO A 28 -12.77 -2.01 34.08
CA PRO A 28 -12.58 -2.89 32.93
C PRO A 28 -13.57 -2.47 31.84
N ALA A 29 -13.17 -1.52 31.00
CA ALA A 29 -13.77 -1.40 29.68
C ALA A 29 -13.60 -2.75 28.96
N PRO A 30 -14.60 -3.25 28.20
CA PRO A 30 -14.38 -4.39 27.32
C PRO A 30 -13.27 -3.98 26.35
N VAL A 31 -12.09 -4.56 26.56
CA VAL A 31 -11.00 -4.53 25.60
C VAL A 31 -11.55 -5.21 24.37
N SER A 32 -11.96 -4.41 23.37
CA SER A 32 -11.99 -4.87 21.99
C SER A 32 -10.61 -5.47 21.75
N GLU A 33 -10.58 -6.77 21.47
CA GLU A 33 -9.33 -7.50 21.26
C GLU A 33 -8.42 -6.69 20.33
N PRO A 34 -7.13 -6.54 20.66
CA PRO A 34 -6.20 -5.94 19.72
C PRO A 34 -6.29 -6.78 18.46
N GLN A 35 -6.83 -6.17 17.39
CA GLN A 35 -7.07 -6.82 16.11
C GLN A 35 -5.80 -7.56 15.77
N SER A 36 -5.91 -8.89 15.75
CA SER A 36 -4.82 -9.80 15.48
C SER A 36 -4.03 -9.22 14.32
N VAL A 37 -2.73 -8.98 14.55
CA VAL A 37 -1.82 -8.57 13.49
C VAL A 37 -1.97 -9.66 12.44
N ALA A 38 -2.71 -9.35 11.37
CA ALA A 38 -3.22 -10.35 10.46
C ALA A 38 -2.01 -11.13 9.97
N ASN A 39 -2.07 -12.45 10.09
CA ASN A 39 -1.20 -13.27 9.27
C ASN A 39 -1.43 -12.76 7.84
N PRO A 40 -0.41 -12.25 7.12
CA PRO A 40 -0.59 -11.70 5.78
C PRO A 40 -1.11 -12.73 4.75
N ARG A 41 -1.43 -13.95 5.21
CA ARG A 41 -2.04 -15.05 4.48
C ARG A 41 -3.54 -15.24 4.71
N HIS A 42 -4.21 -14.50 5.58
CA HIS A 42 -5.65 -14.67 5.79
C HIS A 42 -6.41 -13.45 5.28
N ILE A 43 -7.03 -13.57 4.11
CA ILE A 43 -7.98 -12.59 3.59
C ILE A 43 -9.27 -12.69 4.41
N ASP A 44 -9.83 -11.54 4.81
CA ASP A 44 -11.19 -11.47 5.36
C ASP A 44 -12.18 -11.31 4.19
N PRO A 45 -13.00 -12.32 3.86
CA PRO A 45 -13.90 -12.25 2.71
C PRO A 45 -14.98 -11.18 2.87
N ALA A 46 -15.50 -10.97 4.09
CA ALA A 46 -16.55 -9.99 4.34
C ALA A 46 -16.02 -8.56 4.18
N ALA A 47 -14.78 -8.31 4.62
CA ALA A 47 -14.13 -7.03 4.39
C ALA A 47 -13.85 -6.78 2.89
N CYS A 48 -13.46 -7.81 2.15
CA CYS A 48 -13.22 -7.73 0.71
C CYS A 48 -14.48 -7.40 -0.08
N GLU A 49 -15.59 -8.09 0.21
CA GLU A 49 -16.89 -7.81 -0.40
C GLU A 49 -17.38 -6.40 -0.04
N ALA A 50 -17.18 -5.96 1.21
CA ALA A 50 -17.58 -4.63 1.67
C ALA A 50 -16.80 -3.50 0.99
N SER A 51 -15.57 -3.73 0.53
CA SER A 51 -14.80 -2.78 -0.28
C SER A 51 -15.12 -2.83 -1.77
N GLY A 52 -16.05 -3.68 -2.20
CA GLY A 52 -16.46 -3.86 -3.59
C GLY A 52 -15.60 -4.86 -4.37
N GLY A 53 -14.79 -5.65 -3.67
CA GLY A 53 -13.98 -6.71 -4.26
C GLY A 53 -14.61 -8.09 -4.11
N TYR A 54 -13.87 -9.11 -4.53
CA TYR A 54 -14.17 -10.52 -4.29
C TYR A 54 -12.88 -11.29 -4.01
N VAL A 55 -12.99 -12.37 -3.23
CA VAL A 55 -11.83 -13.23 -2.95
C VAL A 55 -11.61 -14.18 -4.13
N ASP A 56 -10.39 -14.16 -4.66
CA ASP A 56 -9.97 -15.03 -5.76
C ASP A 56 -8.61 -15.67 -5.46
N ARG A 57 -8.28 -16.75 -6.17
CA ARG A 57 -6.99 -17.44 -6.06
C ARG A 57 -6.13 -17.12 -7.27
N ARG A 58 -5.03 -16.42 -7.02
CA ARG A 58 -4.17 -15.90 -8.08
C ARG A 58 -2.78 -16.53 -8.08
N GLY A 59 -2.14 -16.48 -9.24
CA GLY A 59 -0.80 -17.01 -9.45
C GLY A 59 -0.70 -18.52 -9.41
N ARG A 60 0.50 -19.06 -9.67
CA ARG A 60 0.77 -20.50 -9.54
C ARG A 60 0.68 -20.98 -8.10
N GLY A 61 0.95 -20.10 -7.13
CA GLY A 61 0.82 -20.38 -5.71
C GLY A 61 -0.63 -20.49 -5.21
N GLN A 62 -1.61 -20.08 -6.03
CA GLN A 62 -3.03 -20.06 -5.66
C GLN A 62 -3.28 -19.25 -4.38
N PHE A 63 -2.63 -18.10 -4.27
CA PHE A 63 -2.76 -17.23 -3.10
C PHE A 63 -4.12 -16.56 -3.11
N GLU A 64 -4.83 -16.65 -1.98
CA GLU A 64 -6.07 -15.91 -1.77
C GLU A 64 -5.79 -14.42 -1.77
N THR A 65 -6.46 -13.70 -2.66
CA THR A 65 -6.29 -12.28 -2.93
C THR A 65 -7.67 -11.63 -2.95
N CYS A 66 -7.79 -10.46 -2.33
CA CYS A 66 -8.97 -9.62 -2.53
C CYS A 66 -8.79 -8.82 -3.82
N VAL A 67 -9.67 -9.01 -4.80
CA VAL A 67 -9.56 -8.45 -6.14
C VAL A 67 -10.70 -7.46 -6.38
N HIS A 68 -10.38 -6.28 -6.92
CA HIS A 68 -11.37 -5.27 -7.30
C HIS A 68 -11.40 -5.13 -8.83
N PRO A 69 -12.55 -5.41 -9.48
CA PRO A 69 -12.68 -5.25 -10.92
C PRO A 69 -12.71 -3.77 -11.29
N TYR A 70 -12.10 -3.42 -12.41
CA TYR A 70 -12.26 -2.09 -13.00
C TYR A 70 -13.50 -2.03 -13.90
N ALA A 71 -14.15 -0.87 -13.94
CA ALA A 71 -15.38 -0.69 -14.72
C ALA A 71 -15.14 -0.66 -16.25
N ASP A 72 -13.91 -0.34 -16.65
CA ASP A 72 -13.42 -0.23 -18.02
C ASP A 72 -12.65 -1.48 -18.49
N ALA A 73 -12.67 -2.57 -17.72
CA ALA A 73 -12.01 -3.83 -18.05
C ALA A 73 -12.25 -4.26 -19.51
N GLY A 74 -11.17 -4.51 -20.25
CA GLY A 74 -11.21 -4.95 -21.64
C GLY A 74 -11.48 -3.86 -22.68
N GLN A 75 -11.65 -2.59 -22.29
CA GLN A 75 -11.77 -1.50 -23.26
C GLN A 75 -10.45 -1.28 -24.00
N SER A 76 -10.51 -0.99 -25.30
CA SER A 76 -9.30 -0.73 -26.09
C SER A 76 -8.62 0.56 -25.67
N CYS A 77 -7.30 0.52 -25.56
CA CYS A 77 -6.50 1.67 -25.13
C CYS A 77 -5.13 1.70 -25.84
N THR A 78 -4.51 2.87 -25.85
CA THR A 78 -3.13 3.07 -26.33
C THR A 78 -2.22 3.68 -25.29
N ASP A 79 -2.75 3.99 -24.12
CA ASP A 79 -2.01 4.56 -22.99
C ASP A 79 -2.74 4.27 -21.68
N ASN A 80 -2.00 4.16 -20.58
CA ASN A 80 -2.55 3.94 -19.23
C ASN A 80 -3.55 5.03 -18.82
N GLN A 81 -3.37 6.29 -19.25
CA GLN A 81 -4.24 7.40 -18.86
C GLN A 81 -5.68 7.28 -19.39
N GLN A 82 -5.93 6.31 -20.27
CA GLN A 82 -7.25 6.00 -20.83
C GLN A 82 -8.01 4.97 -19.99
N CYS A 83 -7.34 4.35 -19.00
CA CYS A 83 -7.90 3.33 -18.16
C CYS A 83 -7.93 3.76 -16.69
N ASP A 84 -8.84 3.18 -15.90
CA ASP A 84 -8.81 3.26 -14.43
C ASP A 84 -7.59 2.53 -13.86
N GLY A 85 -7.02 1.61 -14.65
CA GLY A 85 -5.82 0.85 -14.37
C GLY A 85 -4.70 1.05 -15.40
N LYS A 86 -4.03 -0.04 -15.77
CA LYS A 86 -3.04 -0.07 -16.85
C LYS A 86 -3.71 -0.44 -18.17
N CYS A 87 -3.20 0.12 -19.26
CA CYS A 87 -3.41 -0.40 -20.59
C CYS A 87 -2.41 -1.53 -20.83
N VAL A 88 -2.88 -2.74 -21.14
CA VAL A 88 -2.03 -3.94 -21.20
C VAL A 88 -2.19 -4.70 -22.51
N THR A 89 -1.15 -5.46 -22.86
CA THR A 89 -1.08 -6.30 -24.04
C THR A 89 -0.22 -7.53 -23.78
N GLU A 90 -0.18 -8.48 -24.71
CA GLU A 90 0.82 -9.55 -24.71
C GLU A 90 2.26 -8.97 -24.74
N PRO A 91 3.22 -9.59 -24.03
CA PRO A 91 4.55 -9.03 -23.81
C PRO A 91 5.37 -8.74 -25.08
N ASP A 92 5.07 -9.43 -26.19
CA ASP A 92 5.83 -9.35 -27.45
C ASP A 92 5.10 -8.57 -28.56
N ALA A 93 4.11 -7.72 -28.20
CA ALA A 93 3.26 -7.00 -29.17
C ALA A 93 3.99 -5.93 -30.03
N GLY A 94 5.25 -5.63 -29.74
CA GLY A 94 6.09 -4.72 -30.54
C GLY A 94 6.14 -3.27 -30.03
N MET A 95 6.94 -2.42 -30.67
CA MET A 95 7.27 -1.07 -30.16
C MET A 95 6.46 0.08 -30.75
N THR A 96 5.55 -0.16 -31.70
CA THR A 96 4.76 0.89 -32.36
C THR A 96 3.43 0.36 -32.87
N GLY A 97 2.37 1.18 -32.78
CA GLY A 97 1.06 0.83 -33.34
C GLY A 97 0.32 -0.25 -32.55
N VAL A 98 0.67 -0.44 -31.28
CA VAL A 98 0.04 -1.37 -30.37
C VAL A 98 -1.24 -0.76 -29.81
N VAL A 99 -2.32 -1.53 -29.87
CA VAL A 99 -3.57 -1.25 -29.14
C VAL A 99 -3.69 -2.36 -28.10
N GLY A 100 -3.75 -1.94 -26.84
CA GLY A 100 -3.96 -2.84 -25.71
C GLY A 100 -5.41 -2.85 -25.26
N GLU A 101 -5.63 -3.46 -24.11
CA GLU A 101 -6.90 -3.52 -23.40
C GLU A 101 -6.69 -3.01 -21.96
N CYS A 102 -7.67 -2.29 -21.42
CA CYS A 102 -7.64 -1.87 -20.03
C CYS A 102 -7.66 -3.12 -19.13
N GLN A 103 -6.75 -3.14 -18.14
CA GLN A 103 -6.60 -4.27 -17.25
C GLN A 103 -7.90 -4.62 -16.53
N ALA A 104 -8.13 -5.91 -16.29
CA ALA A 104 -9.42 -6.37 -15.77
C ALA A 104 -9.68 -5.96 -14.31
N ASP A 105 -8.64 -6.00 -13.49
CA ASP A 105 -8.74 -5.79 -12.04
C ASP A 105 -7.40 -5.30 -11.44
N ASP A 106 -7.42 -4.91 -10.17
CA ASP A 106 -6.27 -4.38 -9.42
C ASP A 106 -5.20 -5.44 -9.08
N ALA A 107 -5.46 -6.71 -9.39
CA ALA A 107 -4.61 -7.85 -9.13
C ALA A 107 -4.16 -8.47 -10.46
N LEU A 108 -3.37 -7.73 -11.22
CA LEU A 108 -2.87 -8.17 -12.53
C LEU A 108 -1.83 -9.30 -12.38
N PHE A 109 -2.20 -10.50 -12.84
CA PHE A 109 -1.36 -11.71 -12.84
C PHE A 109 -1.09 -12.21 -14.27
N GLY A 110 -0.06 -13.07 -14.39
CA GLY A 110 0.40 -13.59 -15.67
C GLY A 110 1.44 -12.69 -16.33
N CYS A 111 1.74 -12.99 -17.59
CA CYS A 111 2.71 -12.21 -18.38
C CYS A 111 1.97 -11.19 -19.24
N TYR A 112 2.39 -9.93 -19.14
CA TYR A 112 1.83 -8.82 -19.89
C TYR A 112 2.90 -7.75 -20.14
N ALA A 113 2.65 -6.84 -21.05
CA ALA A 113 3.34 -5.56 -21.17
C ALA A 113 2.32 -4.42 -21.01
N GLU A 114 2.77 -3.27 -20.51
CA GLU A 114 1.96 -2.06 -20.53
C GLU A 114 2.03 -1.42 -21.92
N VAL A 115 0.96 -0.78 -22.36
CA VAL A 115 0.97 0.04 -23.57
C VAL A 115 1.06 1.51 -23.16
N VAL A 116 2.09 2.19 -23.65
CA VAL A 116 2.31 3.63 -23.45
C VAL A 116 2.58 4.25 -24.80
N ASP A 117 1.83 5.30 -25.13
CA ASP A 117 1.89 5.98 -26.44
C ASP A 117 1.85 5.00 -27.65
N GLY A 118 1.04 3.94 -27.55
CA GLY A 118 0.89 2.93 -28.60
C GLY A 118 2.11 2.02 -28.79
N ALA A 119 2.97 1.88 -27.77
CA ALA A 119 4.10 0.97 -27.75
C ALA A 119 3.98 0.00 -26.56
N ALA A 120 4.29 -1.29 -26.77
CA ALA A 120 4.43 -2.21 -25.64
C ALA A 120 5.74 -1.90 -24.90
N VAL A 121 5.60 -1.61 -23.62
CA VAL A 121 6.69 -1.27 -22.71
C VAL A 121 6.59 -2.14 -21.46
N ARG A 122 7.73 -2.42 -20.82
CA ARG A 122 7.80 -3.12 -19.52
C ARG A 122 7.07 -4.47 -19.51
N ALA A 123 7.51 -5.40 -20.38
CA ALA A 123 7.08 -6.79 -20.28
C ALA A 123 7.47 -7.37 -18.91
N ILE A 124 6.48 -7.86 -18.16
CA ILE A 124 6.63 -8.43 -16.82
C ILE A 124 5.76 -9.68 -16.70
N CYS A 125 6.22 -10.64 -15.88
CA CYS A 125 5.42 -11.79 -15.48
C CYS A 125 5.25 -11.77 -13.97
N VAL A 126 4.01 -11.72 -13.51
CA VAL A 126 3.63 -11.74 -12.08
C VAL A 126 3.00 -13.10 -11.75
N ASP A 127 3.48 -13.72 -10.67
CA ASP A 127 3.06 -15.04 -10.18
C ASP A 127 2.74 -15.04 -8.68
#